data_AF-F1C6Z1-F1
#
_entry.id   AF-F1C6Z1-F1
#
_cell.length_a   1.000
_cell.length_b   1.000
_cell.length_c   1.000
_cell.angle_alpha   90.00
_cell.angle_beta   90.00
_cell.angle_gamma   90.00
#
_symmetry.space_group_name_H-M   'P 1'
#
loop_
_entity.id
_entity.type
_entity.pdbx_description
1 polymer ?
#
loop_
_entity_poly.entity_id
_entity_poly.type
_entity_poly.pdbx_seq_one_letter_code
_entity_poly.pdbx_strand_id
1 'polypeptide(L)'
;MFRCTLVVCCRGVAKRFASSFPGESALPPNLLLPTNLVDPARLRRPPPPADCSLPVLRKCDAVVPAHLSPVQTWVETLARPDSEPLGLAQLHPDVFAVHPRLDILHEVETWQRNYKRISHASTKIRSEVRGGGRKPWKQKGSGRARHGSIRSPLWKGGGVANGPRGPTSYFYMLPMKVRVQGLKVALSSKMAQQYLHIVDSLNIPSPDP
;
A
#
# COMPACT_ATOMS: atom_id res chain seq x y z
N MET A 1 -6.40 -25.76 3.11
CA MET A 1 -6.14 -27.12 2.59
C MET A 1 -5.87 -26.99 1.09
N PHE A 2 -4.62 -27.09 0.66
CA PHE A 2 -4.26 -27.04 -0.76
C PHE A 2 -4.58 -28.39 -1.41
N ARG A 3 -5.48 -28.41 -2.39
CA ARG A 3 -5.67 -29.58 -3.26
C ARG A 3 -4.81 -29.41 -4.51
N CYS A 4 -3.79 -30.26 -4.67
CA CYS A 4 -3.10 -30.45 -5.93
C CYS A 4 -3.86 -31.49 -6.75
N THR A 5 -4.38 -31.10 -7.91
CA THR A 5 -4.90 -32.04 -8.91
C THR A 5 -3.90 -32.12 -10.07
N LEU A 6 -3.38 -33.33 -10.30
CA LEU A 6 -2.51 -33.67 -11.41
C LEU A 6 -3.40 -34.17 -12.55
N VAL A 7 -3.53 -33.38 -13.61
CA VAL A 7 -4.15 -33.84 -14.86
C VAL A 7 -3.03 -34.22 -15.82
N VAL A 8 -2.92 -35.50 -16.12
CA VAL A 8 -1.99 -36.03 -17.12
C VAL A 8 -2.71 -36.04 -18.46
N CYS A 9 -2.33 -35.14 -19.36
CA CYS A 9 -2.64 -35.26 -20.77
C CYS A 9 -1.31 -35.30 -21.54
N CYS A 10 -1.23 -36.21 -22.51
CA CYS A 10 -0.01 -36.55 -23.22
C CYS A 10 0.65 -35.31 -23.85
N ARG A 11 1.96 -35.18 -23.61
CA ARG A 11 2.92 -34.14 -24.03
C ARG A 11 2.96 -32.87 -23.17
N GLY A 12 3.87 -32.89 -22.19
CA GLY A 12 4.43 -31.72 -21.51
C GLY A 12 4.01 -31.58 -20.05
N VAL A 13 4.96 -31.76 -19.12
CA VAL A 13 4.75 -31.52 -17.68
C VAL A 13 4.84 -30.03 -17.41
N ALA A 14 3.71 -29.33 -17.37
CA ALA A 14 3.61 -27.98 -16.84
C ALA A 14 2.97 -28.02 -15.45
N LYS A 15 3.75 -27.74 -14.39
CA LYS A 15 3.22 -27.54 -13.05
C LYS A 15 2.55 -26.16 -12.97
N ARG A 16 1.24 -26.09 -13.24
CA ARG A 16 0.44 -24.89 -12.90
C ARG A 16 0.04 -24.97 -11.43
N PHE A 17 0.61 -24.10 -10.60
CA PHE A 17 0.04 -23.79 -9.29
C PHE A 17 -1.22 -22.96 -9.50
N ALA A 18 -2.35 -23.62 -9.69
CA ALA A 18 -3.65 -22.96 -9.59
C ALA A 18 -3.96 -22.76 -8.10
N SER A 19 -3.72 -21.57 -7.58
CA SER A 19 -4.32 -21.14 -6.32
C SER A 19 -5.82 -21.08 -6.54
N SER A 20 -6.55 -22.07 -6.04
CA SER A 20 -8.01 -22.05 -5.99
C SER A 20 -8.46 -21.02 -4.96
N PHE A 21 -8.52 -19.75 -5.35
CA PHE A 21 -9.42 -18.79 -4.73
C PHE A 21 -10.70 -18.80 -5.56
N PRO A 22 -11.77 -19.48 -5.10
CA PRO A 22 -13.04 -19.48 -5.81
C PRO A 22 -13.75 -18.15 -5.56
N GLY A 23 -14.20 -17.50 -6.64
CA GLY A 23 -15.28 -16.53 -6.63
C GLY A 23 -14.93 -15.09 -6.26
N GLU A 24 -15.54 -14.16 -6.98
CA GLU A 24 -15.46 -12.70 -6.89
C GLU A 24 -15.99 -12.09 -5.56
N SER A 25 -16.02 -12.84 -4.45
CA SER A 25 -16.68 -12.40 -3.20
C SER A 25 -15.94 -12.77 -1.91
N ALA A 26 -14.61 -12.82 -1.94
CA ALA A 26 -13.81 -13.06 -0.73
C ALA A 26 -13.52 -11.80 0.12
N LEU A 27 -13.94 -10.61 -0.33
CA LEU A 27 -13.72 -9.36 0.40
C LEU A 27 -14.96 -8.99 1.21
N PRO A 28 -14.81 -8.61 2.49
CA PRO A 28 -15.93 -8.17 3.29
C PRO A 28 -16.59 -6.92 2.66
N PRO A 29 -17.91 -6.73 2.80
CA PRO A 29 -18.70 -5.77 2.01
C PRO A 29 -18.24 -4.31 2.16
N ASN A 30 -17.58 -3.97 3.26
CA ASN A 30 -16.96 -2.67 3.53
C ASN A 30 -15.66 -2.41 2.74
N LEU A 31 -15.12 -3.41 2.05
CA LEU A 31 -13.95 -3.32 1.17
C LEU A 31 -14.31 -3.50 -0.32
N LEU A 32 -15.59 -3.75 -0.63
CA LEU A 32 -16.07 -3.74 -2.01
C LEU A 32 -16.19 -2.28 -2.45
N LEU A 33 -15.46 -1.92 -3.50
CA LEU A 33 -15.71 -0.65 -4.20
C LEU A 33 -17.13 -0.70 -4.77
N PRO A 34 -17.91 0.41 -4.68
CA PRO A 34 -19.24 0.43 -5.27
C PRO A 34 -19.13 0.13 -6.77
N THR A 35 -20.00 -0.75 -7.26
CA THR A 35 -20.01 -1.24 -8.65
C THR A 35 -20.12 -0.12 -9.69
N ASN A 36 -20.65 1.04 -9.29
CA ASN A 36 -20.77 2.23 -10.14
C ASN A 36 -19.43 2.97 -10.36
N LEU A 37 -18.39 2.69 -9.56
CA LEU A 37 -17.03 3.22 -9.77
C LEU A 37 -16.13 2.24 -10.53
N VAL A 38 -16.57 0.99 -10.67
CA VAL A 38 -15.82 -0.10 -11.30
C VAL A 38 -16.60 -0.50 -12.54
N ASP A 39 -16.44 0.23 -13.64
CA ASP A 39 -16.98 -0.18 -14.93
C ASP A 39 -16.31 -1.51 -15.34
N PRO A 40 -17.00 -2.66 -15.29
CA PRO A 40 -16.38 -3.95 -15.62
C PRO A 40 -15.96 -4.01 -17.11
N ALA A 41 -16.55 -3.16 -17.95
CA ALA A 41 -16.24 -3.03 -19.37
C ALA A 41 -15.02 -2.14 -19.68
N ARG A 42 -14.62 -1.24 -18.78
CA ARG A 42 -13.41 -0.40 -18.96
C ARG A 42 -12.13 -1.11 -18.53
N LEU A 43 -12.26 -2.24 -17.83
CA LEU A 43 -11.12 -2.89 -17.22
C LEU A 43 -10.52 -3.91 -18.17
N ARG A 44 -9.24 -3.68 -18.46
CA ARG A 44 -8.28 -4.61 -19.09
C ARG A 44 -8.30 -4.58 -20.60
N ARG A 45 -7.72 -3.52 -21.18
CA ARG A 45 -7.13 -3.68 -22.51
C ARG A 45 -6.06 -4.77 -22.40
N PRO A 46 -6.16 -5.87 -23.17
CA PRO A 46 -5.14 -6.91 -23.13
C PRO A 46 -3.79 -6.30 -23.51
N PRO A 47 -2.66 -6.86 -23.04
CA PRO A 47 -1.35 -6.41 -23.49
C PRO A 47 -1.28 -6.47 -25.02
N PRO A 48 -0.53 -5.56 -25.65
CA PRO A 48 -0.39 -5.56 -27.10
C PRO A 48 0.12 -6.92 -27.61
N PRO A 49 -0.48 -7.48 -28.67
CA PRO A 49 0.03 -8.69 -29.29
C PRO A 49 1.42 -8.42 -29.88
N ALA A 50 2.26 -9.46 -29.98
CA ALA A 50 3.64 -9.33 -30.48
C ALA A 50 3.69 -8.79 -31.92
N ASP A 51 2.68 -9.10 -32.74
CA ASP A 51 2.59 -8.72 -34.16
C ASP A 51 1.75 -7.46 -34.38
N CYS A 52 1.67 -6.57 -33.39
CA CYS A 52 0.83 -5.37 -33.49
C CYS A 52 1.35 -4.43 -34.60
N SER A 53 0.45 -4.03 -35.50
CA SER A 53 0.76 -3.19 -36.68
C SER A 53 1.01 -1.72 -36.37
N LEU A 54 0.74 -1.29 -35.13
CA LEU A 54 0.90 0.10 -34.70
C LEU A 54 2.39 0.46 -34.47
N PRO A 55 2.78 1.72 -34.71
CA PRO A 55 4.16 2.14 -34.58
C PRO A 55 4.62 2.14 -33.11
N VAL A 56 5.90 1.80 -32.90
CA VAL A 56 6.56 1.96 -31.61
C VAL A 56 6.96 3.44 -31.46
N LEU A 57 6.18 4.19 -30.68
CA LEU A 57 6.37 5.62 -30.46
C LEU A 57 7.56 5.91 -29.54
N ARG A 58 7.78 5.06 -28.53
CA ARG A 58 8.89 5.19 -27.59
C ARG A 58 9.67 3.88 -27.47
N LYS A 59 10.99 3.96 -27.69
CA LYS A 59 11.94 2.87 -27.44
C LYS A 59 12.58 3.01 -26.05
N CYS A 60 13.07 1.91 -25.51
CA CYS A 60 13.87 1.93 -24.29
C CYS A 60 15.25 2.50 -24.59
N ASP A 61 15.58 3.67 -24.03
CA ASP A 61 16.92 4.27 -24.18
C ASP A 61 17.97 3.60 -23.29
N ALA A 62 17.54 3.00 -22.17
CA ALA A 62 18.41 2.34 -21.22
C ALA A 62 18.83 0.93 -21.69
N VAL A 63 20.06 0.54 -21.37
CA VAL A 63 20.62 -0.77 -21.72
C VAL A 63 19.84 -1.88 -21.01
N VAL A 64 19.16 -2.71 -21.80
CA VAL A 64 18.44 -3.89 -21.29
C VAL A 64 19.42 -5.06 -21.16
N PRO A 65 19.39 -5.82 -20.05
CA PRO A 65 20.23 -7.02 -19.90
C PRO A 65 19.97 -8.05 -21.01
N ALA A 66 21.02 -8.72 -21.50
CA ALA A 66 20.93 -9.61 -22.66
C ALA A 66 19.94 -10.79 -22.53
N HIS A 67 19.59 -11.19 -21.30
CA HIS A 67 18.67 -12.29 -21.02
C HIS A 67 17.20 -11.83 -20.90
N LEU A 68 16.94 -10.52 -20.95
CA LEU A 68 15.60 -9.94 -20.83
C LEU A 68 15.24 -9.16 -22.10
N SER A 69 13.95 -9.18 -22.43
CA SER A 69 13.38 -8.33 -23.48
C SER A 69 12.58 -7.18 -22.86
N PRO A 70 12.52 -6.01 -23.52
CA PRO A 70 11.67 -4.92 -23.06
C PRO A 70 10.18 -5.33 -23.09
N VAL A 71 9.43 -4.80 -22.15
CA VAL A 71 7.97 -5.00 -22.04
C VAL A 71 7.28 -4.02 -22.97
N GLN A 72 6.23 -4.44 -23.67
CA GLN A 72 5.46 -3.56 -24.54
C GLN A 72 4.10 -3.21 -23.92
N THR A 73 3.69 -1.96 -24.10
CA THR A 73 2.42 -1.40 -23.61
C THR A 73 1.79 -0.49 -24.63
N TRP A 74 0.46 -0.38 -24.61
CA TRP A 74 -0.27 0.62 -25.37
C TRP A 74 0.09 2.05 -24.92
N VAL A 75 0.16 2.96 -25.88
CA VAL A 75 0.18 4.40 -25.65
C VAL A 75 -1.19 4.95 -26.00
N GLU A 76 -1.83 5.57 -25.02
CA GLU A 76 -3.17 6.11 -25.11
C GLU A 76 -3.16 7.64 -25.16
N THR A 77 -4.30 8.25 -25.49
CA THR A 77 -4.46 9.69 -25.55
C THR A 77 -5.72 10.11 -24.79
N LEU A 78 -5.67 11.25 -24.09
CA LEU A 78 -6.79 11.77 -23.30
C LEU A 78 -7.67 12.76 -24.07
N ALA A 79 -7.38 12.99 -25.37
CA ALA A 79 -8.12 13.93 -26.20
C ALA A 79 -9.56 13.49 -26.51
N ARG A 80 -9.85 12.18 -26.52
CA ARG A 80 -11.20 11.65 -26.79
C ARG A 80 -11.48 10.43 -25.90
N PRO A 81 -12.73 10.26 -25.42
CA PRO A 81 -13.10 9.17 -24.52
C PRO A 81 -12.94 7.78 -25.14
N ASP A 82 -13.23 7.63 -26.43
CA ASP A 82 -13.14 6.34 -27.16
C ASP A 82 -11.93 6.29 -28.10
N SER A 83 -10.79 6.85 -27.66
CA SER A 83 -9.60 6.87 -28.50
C SER A 83 -8.97 5.48 -28.69
N GLU A 84 -8.64 5.17 -29.94
CA GLU A 84 -7.77 4.06 -30.27
C GLU A 84 -6.34 4.32 -29.74
N PRO A 85 -5.58 3.28 -29.37
CA PRO A 85 -4.23 3.48 -28.90
C PRO A 85 -3.38 4.02 -30.05
N LEU A 86 -2.63 5.08 -29.79
CA LEU A 86 -1.81 5.77 -30.79
C LEU A 86 -0.66 4.88 -31.29
N GLY A 87 -0.13 4.04 -30.39
CA GLY A 87 1.02 3.20 -30.69
C GLY A 87 1.47 2.37 -29.51
N LEU A 88 2.71 1.90 -29.61
CA LEU A 88 3.36 1.07 -28.61
C LEU A 88 4.51 1.81 -27.93
N ALA A 89 4.67 1.57 -26.64
CA ALA A 89 5.85 1.97 -25.87
C ALA A 89 6.61 0.74 -25.38
N GLN A 90 7.93 0.77 -25.52
CA GLN A 90 8.83 -0.21 -24.92
C GLN A 90 9.26 0.30 -23.54
N LEU A 91 9.16 -0.58 -22.55
CA LEU A 91 9.47 -0.34 -21.15
C LEU A 91 10.59 -1.26 -20.66
N HIS A 92 11.40 -0.75 -19.73
CA HIS A 92 12.51 -1.51 -19.17
C HIS A 92 12.02 -2.64 -18.25
N PRO A 93 12.48 -3.90 -18.45
CA PRO A 93 11.97 -5.04 -17.69
C PRO A 93 12.30 -4.96 -16.20
N ASP A 94 13.48 -4.46 -15.80
CA ASP A 94 13.86 -4.32 -14.38
C ASP A 94 13.05 -3.27 -13.59
N VAL A 95 12.11 -2.56 -14.23
CA VAL A 95 11.22 -1.60 -13.58
C VAL A 95 9.78 -2.07 -13.64
N PHE A 96 9.34 -2.59 -14.79
CA PHE A 96 7.94 -2.92 -15.06
C PHE A 96 7.63 -4.42 -15.08
N ALA A 97 8.64 -5.30 -15.02
CA ALA A 97 8.50 -6.77 -14.98
C ALA A 97 9.30 -7.40 -13.83
N VAL A 98 9.41 -6.71 -12.69
CA VAL A 98 10.02 -7.26 -11.48
C VAL A 98 9.05 -8.23 -10.80
N HIS A 99 9.59 -9.29 -10.19
CA HIS A 99 8.80 -10.23 -9.40
C HIS A 99 8.01 -9.52 -8.28
N PRO A 100 6.69 -9.78 -8.14
CA PRO A 100 5.85 -9.09 -7.17
C PRO A 100 6.22 -9.49 -5.72
N ARG A 101 6.89 -8.60 -5.01
CA ARG A 101 7.30 -8.74 -3.61
C ARG A 101 6.41 -7.94 -2.66
N LEU A 102 5.36 -8.59 -2.16
CA LEU A 102 4.33 -7.97 -1.30
C LEU A 102 4.87 -7.53 0.06
N ASP A 103 5.92 -8.20 0.56
CA ASP A 103 6.67 -7.86 1.76
C ASP A 103 7.25 -6.44 1.71
N ILE A 104 7.99 -6.13 0.64
CA ILE A 104 8.61 -4.81 0.45
C ILE A 104 7.54 -3.74 0.22
N LEU A 105 6.47 -4.08 -0.49
CA LEU A 105 5.36 -3.16 -0.73
C LEU A 105 4.70 -2.75 0.60
N HIS A 106 4.40 -3.72 1.46
CA HIS A 106 3.84 -3.46 2.79
C HIS A 106 4.79 -2.66 3.68
N GLU A 107 6.09 -2.97 3.66
CA GLU A 107 7.10 -2.24 4.44
C GLU A 107 7.18 -0.76 4.04
N VAL A 108 7.21 -0.47 2.73
CA VAL A 108 7.24 0.90 2.20
C VAL A 108 5.94 1.65 2.51
N GLU A 109 4.78 0.97 2.43
CA GLU A 109 3.47 1.55 2.78
C GLU A 109 3.40 1.93 4.26
N THR A 110 3.82 1.02 5.13
CA THR A 110 3.85 1.25 6.58
C THR A 110 4.84 2.37 6.94
N TRP A 111 5.98 2.42 6.25
CA TRP A 111 6.95 3.50 6.38
C TRP A 111 6.35 4.85 5.99
N GLN A 112 5.69 4.96 4.83
CA GLN A 112 5.06 6.22 4.39
C GLN A 112 3.99 6.71 5.38
N ARG A 113 3.18 5.79 5.92
CA ARG A 113 2.15 6.10 6.93
C ARG A 113 2.75 6.63 8.23
N ASN A 114 3.82 6.01 8.72
CA ASN A 114 4.38 6.30 10.04
C ASN A 114 5.41 7.43 10.02
N TYR A 115 6.17 7.58 8.94
CA TYR A 115 7.27 8.55 8.84
C TYR A 115 6.81 10.00 9.10
N LYS A 116 5.63 10.36 8.60
CA LYS A 116 5.04 11.70 8.73
C LYS A 116 4.19 11.86 10.00
N ARG A 117 4.02 10.78 10.78
CA ARG A 117 3.07 10.75 11.90
C ARG A 117 3.71 11.34 13.16
N ILE A 118 3.04 12.35 13.71
CA ILE A 118 3.32 12.92 15.03
C ILE A 118 2.06 12.77 15.87
N SER A 119 2.18 12.13 17.03
CA SER A 119 1.08 12.04 17.99
C SER A 119 1.21 13.12 19.06
N HIS A 120 0.18 13.96 19.17
CA HIS A 120 0.06 15.01 20.19
C HIS A 120 -0.69 14.55 21.44
N ALA A 121 -1.11 13.29 21.50
CA ALA A 121 -1.77 12.74 22.68
C ALA A 121 -0.82 12.83 23.89
N SER A 122 -1.30 13.44 24.97
CA SER A 122 -0.54 13.58 26.21
C SER A 122 -1.48 13.50 27.40
N THR A 123 -1.10 12.73 28.41
CA THR A 123 -1.81 12.64 29.70
C THR A 123 -0.98 13.23 30.82
N LYS A 124 -1.68 13.79 31.82
CA LYS A 124 -1.04 14.33 33.01
C LYS A 124 -0.63 13.22 33.97
N ILE A 125 0.65 13.17 34.30
CA ILE A 125 1.14 12.30 35.38
C ILE A 125 0.80 12.89 36.75
N ARG A 126 0.93 12.09 37.83
CA ARG A 126 0.56 12.52 39.19
C ARG A 126 1.24 13.82 39.66
N SER A 127 2.43 14.15 39.13
CA SER A 127 3.17 15.37 39.42
C SER A 127 2.61 16.60 38.69
N GLU A 128 2.09 16.43 37.47
CA GLU A 128 1.47 17.48 36.64
C GLU A 128 0.00 17.75 37.01
N VAL A 129 -0.63 16.75 37.64
CA VAL A 129 -1.67 16.90 38.67
C VAL A 129 -1.72 18.27 39.39
N ARG A 130 -2.79 19.08 39.47
CA ARG A 130 -2.83 20.22 40.44
C ARG A 130 -3.11 19.71 41.87
N GLY A 131 -2.63 20.37 42.94
CA GLY A 131 -2.99 20.04 44.36
C GLY A 131 -2.06 19.09 45.15
N GLY A 132 -2.56 18.04 45.82
CA GLY A 132 -1.81 16.81 46.17
C GLY A 132 -0.50 16.81 46.98
N GLY A 133 0.00 17.95 47.49
CA GLY A 133 1.25 18.02 48.27
C GLY A 133 1.12 17.57 49.72
N ARG A 134 -0.10 17.60 50.29
CA ARG A 134 -0.39 17.17 51.65
C ARG A 134 -0.80 15.70 51.69
N LYS A 135 -0.27 14.95 52.67
CA LYS A 135 -0.70 13.57 52.94
C LYS A 135 -2.16 13.55 53.42
N PRO A 136 -3.05 12.72 52.85
CA PRO A 136 -4.48 12.73 53.19
C PRO A 136 -4.78 12.46 54.67
N TRP A 137 -4.08 11.50 55.29
CA TRP A 137 -4.18 11.17 56.71
C TRP A 137 -2.90 10.53 57.26
N LYS A 138 -2.81 10.41 58.59
CA LYS A 138 -1.68 9.78 59.30
C LYS A 138 -1.52 8.31 58.86
N GLN A 139 -0.29 7.80 58.90
CA GLN A 139 0.05 6.45 58.41
C GLN A 139 -0.68 5.31 59.16
N LYS A 140 -1.03 5.54 60.44
CA LYS A 140 -1.69 4.60 61.35
C LYS A 140 -2.76 5.35 62.15
N GLY A 141 -3.72 4.61 62.72
CA GLY A 141 -4.76 5.14 63.61
C GLY A 141 -6.07 5.56 62.93
N SER A 142 -6.13 5.60 61.59
CA SER A 142 -7.35 6.01 60.87
C SER A 142 -8.27 4.85 60.44
N GLY A 143 -7.83 3.60 60.55
CA GLY A 143 -8.58 2.42 60.05
C GLY A 143 -8.73 2.32 58.52
N ARG A 144 -8.18 3.28 57.77
CA ARG A 144 -8.29 3.36 56.29
C ARG A 144 -7.03 2.85 55.60
N ALA A 145 -7.14 2.53 54.31
CA ALA A 145 -6.00 2.22 53.45
C ALA A 145 -4.93 3.33 53.48
N ARG A 146 -3.66 2.97 53.27
CA ARG A 146 -2.54 3.91 53.34
C ARG A 146 -2.37 4.64 52.00
N HIS A 147 -2.39 5.97 52.03
CA HIS A 147 -2.14 6.80 50.85
C HIS A 147 -1.12 7.90 51.12
N GLY A 148 -0.29 8.18 50.12
CA GLY A 148 0.71 9.25 50.14
C GLY A 148 0.20 10.58 49.59
N SER A 149 -0.63 10.54 48.54
CA SER A 149 -1.17 11.73 47.87
C SER A 149 -2.55 11.41 47.27
N ILE A 150 -3.43 12.41 47.19
CA ILE A 150 -4.73 12.32 46.52
C ILE A 150 -4.62 12.27 44.98
N ARG A 151 -3.43 12.56 44.40
CA ARG A 151 -3.21 12.55 42.95
C ARG A 151 -2.71 11.20 42.41
N SER A 152 -2.61 10.19 43.28
CA SER A 152 -2.19 8.86 42.85
C SER A 152 -3.15 8.30 41.79
N PRO A 153 -2.69 7.49 40.81
CA PRO A 153 -3.57 6.88 39.80
C PRO A 153 -4.72 6.04 40.37
N LEU A 154 -4.60 5.59 41.62
CA LEU A 154 -5.66 4.87 42.33
C LEU A 154 -6.86 5.76 42.72
N TRP A 155 -6.67 7.08 42.75
CA TRP A 155 -7.71 8.04 43.15
C TRP A 155 -8.45 8.58 41.93
N LYS A 156 -9.75 8.85 42.09
CA LYS A 156 -10.55 9.55 41.08
C LYS A 156 -9.99 10.96 40.85
N GLY A 157 -9.72 11.32 39.60
CA GLY A 157 -9.08 12.59 39.24
C GLY A 157 -7.58 12.64 39.53
N GLY A 158 -6.97 11.50 39.89
CA GLY A 158 -5.52 11.35 39.97
C GLY A 158 -4.85 11.37 38.59
N GLY A 159 -3.52 11.39 38.57
CA GLY A 159 -2.76 11.31 37.33
C GLY A 159 -2.83 9.92 36.68
N VAL A 160 -2.62 9.85 35.37
CA VAL A 160 -2.53 8.56 34.65
C VAL A 160 -1.15 7.94 34.89
N ALA A 161 -1.10 6.65 35.24
CA ALA A 161 0.17 5.94 35.46
C ALA A 161 0.95 5.75 34.16
N ASN A 162 0.38 4.98 33.23
CA ASN A 162 0.95 4.68 31.92
C ASN A 162 0.00 5.21 30.85
N GLY A 163 0.27 6.42 30.37
CA GLY A 163 -0.47 7.04 29.28
C GLY A 163 0.47 7.66 28.26
N PRO A 164 -0.06 8.15 27.13
CA PRO A 164 0.76 8.78 26.12
C PRO A 164 1.45 10.04 26.68
N ARG A 165 2.72 10.22 26.33
CA ARG A 165 3.55 11.36 26.75
C ARG A 165 3.96 12.13 25.49
N GLY A 166 3.19 13.16 25.15
CA GLY A 166 3.35 13.87 23.88
C GLY A 166 4.33 15.04 23.92
N PRO A 167 4.79 15.52 22.74
CA PRO A 167 4.58 14.95 21.41
C PRO A 167 5.53 13.76 21.11
N THR A 168 5.01 12.68 20.52
CA THR A 168 5.83 11.50 20.11
C THR A 168 5.92 11.38 18.59
N SER A 169 7.14 11.31 18.06
CA SER A 169 7.41 11.07 16.63
C SER A 169 7.55 9.56 16.34
N TYR A 170 6.96 9.09 15.24
CA TYR A 170 7.12 7.72 14.72
C TYR A 170 8.11 7.65 13.55
N PHE A 171 9.04 8.59 13.49
CA PHE A 171 9.99 8.75 12.40
C PHE A 171 11.01 7.59 12.39
N TYR A 172 11.19 6.98 11.22
CA TYR A 172 12.33 6.13 10.90
C TYR A 172 12.62 6.18 9.39
N MET A 173 13.86 5.90 9.00
CA MET A 173 14.31 5.95 7.61
C MET A 173 14.56 4.55 7.06
N LEU A 174 13.92 4.26 5.93
CA LEU A 174 14.12 3.01 5.19
C LEU A 174 15.30 3.14 4.22
N PRO A 175 16.14 2.09 4.06
CA PRO A 175 17.25 2.13 3.10
C PRO A 175 16.77 2.54 1.70
N MET A 176 17.54 3.38 1.01
CA MET A 176 17.16 3.93 -0.30
C MET A 176 16.82 2.83 -1.32
N LYS A 177 17.61 1.75 -1.35
CA LYS A 177 17.41 0.62 -2.27
C LYS A 177 16.08 -0.10 -2.04
N VAL A 178 15.62 -0.22 -0.78
CA VAL A 178 14.33 -0.85 -0.44
C VAL A 178 13.18 0.02 -0.93
N ARG A 179 13.26 1.34 -0.76
CA ARG A 179 12.24 2.28 -1.26
C ARG A 179 12.12 2.24 -2.78
N VAL A 180 13.26 2.23 -3.49
CA VAL A 180 13.30 2.11 -4.95
C VAL A 180 12.75 0.76 -5.41
N GLN A 181 13.11 -0.33 -4.72
CA GLN A 181 12.58 -1.65 -5.02
C GLN A 181 11.07 -1.74 -4.83
N GLY A 182 10.53 -1.13 -3.76
CA GLY A 182 9.09 -1.05 -3.54
C GLY A 182 8.36 -0.31 -4.67
N LEU A 183 8.94 0.77 -5.20
CA LEU A 183 8.39 1.47 -6.36
C LEU A 183 8.36 0.58 -7.61
N LYS A 184 9.45 -0.12 -7.91
CA LYS A 184 9.52 -1.06 -9.04
C LYS A 184 8.48 -2.18 -8.93
N VAL A 185 8.34 -2.75 -7.74
CA VAL A 185 7.34 -3.79 -7.46
C VAL A 185 5.92 -3.23 -7.65
N ALA A 186 5.62 -2.04 -7.14
CA ALA A 186 4.29 -1.43 -7.30
C ALA A 186 3.94 -1.18 -8.79
N LEU A 187 4.88 -0.65 -9.57
CA LEU A 187 4.71 -0.45 -11.01
C LEU A 187 4.52 -1.77 -11.75
N SER A 188 5.35 -2.77 -11.44
CA SER A 188 5.26 -4.11 -12.04
C SER A 188 3.93 -4.80 -11.70
N SER A 189 3.45 -4.68 -10.46
CA SER A 189 2.15 -5.23 -10.05
C SER A 189 0.98 -4.54 -10.77
N LYS A 190 1.01 -3.21 -10.93
CA LYS A 190 -0.03 -2.48 -11.67
C LYS A 190 -0.03 -2.81 -13.16
N MET A 191 1.15 -3.00 -13.74
CA MET A 191 1.31 -3.46 -15.11
C MET A 191 0.75 -4.88 -15.31
N ALA A 192 1.10 -5.83 -14.44
CA ALA A 192 0.59 -7.19 -14.48
C ALA A 192 -0.93 -7.29 -14.28
N GLN A 193 -1.51 -6.38 -13.50
CA GLN A 193 -2.97 -6.27 -13.29
C GLN A 193 -3.71 -5.53 -14.40
N GLN A 194 -3.00 -5.02 -15.43
CA GLN A 194 -3.55 -4.21 -16.51
C GLN A 194 -4.27 -2.94 -16.01
N TYR A 195 -3.74 -2.34 -14.94
CA TYR A 195 -4.21 -1.07 -14.36
C TYR A 195 -3.29 0.10 -14.64
N LEU A 196 -2.16 -0.15 -15.31
CA LEU A 196 -1.21 0.87 -15.69
C LEU A 196 -1.45 1.26 -17.15
N HIS A 197 -1.79 2.53 -17.37
CA HIS A 197 -2.01 3.12 -18.69
C HIS A 197 -0.92 4.16 -18.94
N ILE A 198 -0.31 4.10 -20.12
CA ILE A 198 0.68 5.08 -20.54
C ILE A 198 0.02 6.03 -21.50
N VAL A 199 0.10 7.32 -21.20
CA VAL A 199 -0.48 8.39 -21.99
C VAL A 199 0.67 9.23 -22.55
N ASP A 200 0.53 9.63 -23.82
CA ASP A 200 1.50 10.51 -24.47
C ASP A 200 1.46 11.94 -23.89
N SER A 201 0.28 12.55 -23.86
CA SER A 201 0.07 13.90 -23.33
C SER A 201 -1.10 13.97 -22.35
N LEU A 202 -0.94 14.77 -21.29
CA LEU A 202 -1.97 15.02 -20.27
C LEU A 202 -2.91 16.18 -20.66
N ASN A 203 -2.92 16.56 -21.94
CA ASN A 203 -3.77 17.65 -22.42
C ASN A 203 -5.19 17.15 -22.59
N ILE A 204 -6.10 17.70 -21.78
CA ILE A 204 -7.53 17.42 -21.85
C ILE A 204 -8.19 18.59 -22.60
N PRO A 205 -9.02 18.34 -23.62
CA PRO A 205 -9.54 19.40 -24.49
C PRO A 205 -10.60 20.27 -23.83
N SER A 206 -11.37 19.73 -22.87
CA SER A 206 -12.33 20.49 -22.06
C SER A 206 -12.00 20.34 -20.58
N PRO A 207 -12.10 21.40 -19.76
CA PRO A 207 -11.97 21.31 -18.31
C PRO A 207 -13.23 20.78 -17.62
N ASP A 208 -14.29 20.43 -18.36
CA ASP A 208 -15.52 19.89 -17.79
C ASP A 208 -15.27 18.53 -17.08
N PRO A 209 -15.86 18.31 -15.90
CA PRO A 209 -15.69 17.08 -15.12
C PRO A 209 -16.35 15.85 -15.74
#